data_AF-A0A924YBP2-F1
#
_entry.id   AF-A0A924YBP2-F1
#
_cell.length_a   1.000
_cell.length_b   1.000
_cell.length_c   1.000
_cell.angle_alpha   90.00
_cell.angle_beta   90.00
_cell.angle_gamma   90.00
#
_symmetry.space_group_name_H-M   'P 1'
#
loop_
_entity.id
_entity.type
_entity.pdbx_description
1 polymer ?
#
loop_
_entity_poly.entity_id
_entity_poly.type
_entity_poly.pdbx_seq_one_letter_code
_entity_poly.pdbx_strand_id
1 'polypeptide(L)'
;MDGLLPTLLELVNETLAAAIVVIAASLLLYNISRNRRDRVARASGAVLACVTAAYLADVFVALGPGPQTYEATLRLQWVGIAFIPAALLHLSDALLATTGLPSRGRRRRVVRILYLVSVAFLLLAAFTDVLVLSVREGRQVGLRAGPLFMVYALYFVIATISAFLFVERARRRCLTRGTRRRMGYLQIAMLTPALGIFPFSVLLTPGQEFSVNAL
;
A
#
# COMPACT_ATOMS: atom_id res chain seq x y z
N MET A 1 23.04 27.60 -1.77
CA MET A 1 23.17 26.20 -2.24
C MET A 1 21.83 25.49 -2.01
N ASP A 2 20.73 26.20 -2.28
CA ASP A 2 19.49 26.01 -1.51
C ASP A 2 18.42 25.23 -2.30
N GLY A 3 18.83 24.59 -3.40
CA GLY A 3 17.98 23.77 -4.27
C GLY A 3 18.55 22.40 -4.65
N LEU A 4 19.80 22.08 -4.26
CA LEU A 4 20.42 20.79 -4.65
C LEU A 4 19.78 19.61 -3.90
N LEU A 5 19.54 19.76 -2.60
CA LEU A 5 18.92 18.73 -1.78
C LEU A 5 17.49 18.38 -2.23
N PRO A 6 16.54 19.32 -2.41
CA PRO A 6 15.19 18.98 -2.84
C PRO A 6 15.16 18.36 -4.23
N THR A 7 15.95 18.88 -5.18
CA THR A 7 16.06 18.30 -6.53
C THR A 7 16.59 16.88 -6.50
N LEU A 8 17.60 16.61 -5.65
CA LEU A 8 18.14 15.25 -5.48
C LEU A 8 17.10 14.31 -4.85
N LEU A 9 16.35 14.77 -3.85
CA LEU A 9 15.28 13.97 -3.22
C LEU A 9 14.14 13.65 -4.19
N GLU A 10 13.74 14.63 -5.01
CA GLU A 10 12.72 14.45 -6.05
C GLU A 10 13.17 13.42 -7.09
N LEU A 11 14.38 13.55 -7.61
CA LEU A 11 14.96 12.59 -8.56
C LEU A 11 15.08 11.19 -7.96
N VAL A 12 15.51 11.07 -6.70
CA VAL A 12 15.59 9.77 -6.00
C VAL A 12 14.19 9.18 -5.81
N ASN A 13 13.19 9.98 -5.45
CA ASN A 13 11.82 9.51 -5.29
C ASN A 13 11.23 9.00 -6.61
N GLU A 14 11.39 9.75 -7.70
CA GLU A 14 10.92 9.35 -9.03
C GLU A 14 11.58 8.06 -9.52
N THR A 15 12.92 7.97 -9.40
CA THR A 15 13.66 6.79 -9.82
C THR A 15 13.31 5.56 -8.98
N LEU A 16 13.12 5.72 -7.66
CA LEU A 16 12.66 4.64 -6.79
C LEU A 16 11.22 4.22 -7.13
N ALA A 17 10.30 5.16 -7.32
CA ALA A 17 8.92 4.85 -7.69
C ALA A 17 8.85 4.05 -9.01
N ALA A 18 9.61 4.48 -10.02
CA ALA A 18 9.73 3.78 -11.29
C ALA A 18 10.32 2.37 -11.14
N ALA A 19 11.39 2.21 -10.36
CA ALA A 19 11.98 0.90 -10.09
C ALA A 19 11.00 -0.03 -9.35
N ILE A 20 10.31 0.48 -8.33
CA ILE A 20 9.35 -0.27 -7.52
C ILE A 20 8.19 -0.77 -8.40
N VAL A 21 7.59 0.08 -9.22
CA VAL A 21 6.45 -0.34 -10.07
C VAL A 21 6.87 -1.39 -11.08
N VAL A 22 8.06 -1.27 -11.70
CA VAL A 22 8.58 -2.24 -12.67
C VAL A 22 8.82 -3.59 -12.00
N ILE A 23 9.49 -3.62 -10.84
CA ILE A 23 9.76 -4.86 -10.11
C ILE A 23 8.46 -5.49 -9.61
N ALA A 24 7.56 -4.69 -9.02
CA ALA A 24 6.29 -5.17 -8.49
C ALA A 24 5.41 -5.74 -9.60
N ALA A 25 5.28 -5.04 -10.74
CA ALA A 25 4.52 -5.51 -11.89
C ALA A 25 5.10 -6.79 -12.49
N SER A 26 6.43 -6.88 -12.59
CA SER A 26 7.11 -8.08 -13.10
C SER A 26 6.84 -9.29 -12.21
N LEU A 27 6.97 -9.14 -10.89
CA LEU A 27 6.68 -10.20 -9.92
C LEU A 27 5.18 -10.56 -9.89
N LEU A 28 4.30 -9.57 -10.05
CA LEU A 28 2.86 -9.77 -10.14
C LEU A 28 2.51 -10.64 -11.34
N LEU A 29 3.01 -10.28 -12.53
CA LEU A 29 2.81 -11.04 -13.77
C LEU A 29 3.40 -12.44 -13.67
N TYR A 30 4.57 -12.59 -13.04
CA TYR A 30 5.16 -13.90 -12.77
C TYR A 30 4.24 -14.77 -11.88
N ASN A 31 3.74 -14.23 -10.76
CA ASN A 31 2.86 -14.95 -9.84
C ASN A 31 1.54 -15.34 -10.49
N ILE A 32 0.93 -14.41 -11.24
CA ILE A 32 -0.28 -14.66 -12.00
C ILE A 32 -0.03 -15.67 -13.11
N SER A 33 1.12 -15.70 -13.76
CA SER A 33 1.34 -16.63 -14.88
C SER A 33 1.68 -18.04 -14.42
N ARG A 34 2.53 -18.17 -13.39
CA ARG A 34 3.16 -19.46 -13.06
C ARG A 34 2.68 -20.10 -11.76
N ASN A 35 2.21 -19.31 -10.79
CA ASN A 35 1.94 -19.79 -9.43
C ASN A 35 0.47 -19.62 -8.97
N ARG A 36 -0.52 -19.64 -9.88
CA ARG A 36 -1.95 -19.41 -9.53
C ARG A 36 -2.54 -20.38 -8.51
N ARG A 37 -2.00 -21.60 -8.43
CA ARG A 37 -2.48 -22.66 -7.52
C ARG A 37 -1.91 -22.54 -6.11
N ASP A 38 -0.76 -21.91 -5.96
CA ASP A 38 -0.14 -21.70 -4.66
C ASP A 38 -0.85 -20.56 -3.92
N ARG A 39 -1.30 -20.84 -2.69
CA ARG A 39 -2.11 -19.91 -1.91
C ARG A 39 -1.29 -18.69 -1.44
N VAL A 40 -0.01 -18.88 -1.12
CA VAL A 40 0.90 -17.81 -0.70
C VAL A 40 1.23 -16.93 -1.90
N ALA A 41 1.54 -17.53 -3.06
CA ALA A 41 1.84 -16.78 -4.29
C ALA A 41 0.64 -15.94 -4.76
N ARG A 42 -0.59 -16.46 -4.64
CA ARG A 42 -1.79 -15.68 -4.95
C ARG A 42 -2.00 -14.53 -3.97
N ALA A 43 -1.75 -14.74 -2.68
CA ALA A 43 -1.91 -13.70 -1.67
C ALA A 43 -0.81 -12.63 -1.78
N SER A 44 0.44 -13.00 -2.09
CA SER A 44 1.51 -12.06 -2.39
C SER A 44 1.24 -11.31 -3.70
N GLY A 45 0.64 -11.98 -4.69
CA GLY A 45 0.12 -11.33 -5.90
C GLY A 45 -0.88 -10.22 -5.59
N ALA A 46 -1.76 -10.40 -4.60
CA ALA A 46 -2.67 -9.32 -4.20
C ALA A 46 -1.93 -8.11 -3.59
N VAL A 47 -0.88 -8.35 -2.79
CA VAL A 47 -0.02 -7.27 -2.25
C VAL A 47 0.70 -6.56 -3.39
N LEU A 48 1.30 -7.31 -4.32
CA LEU A 48 2.00 -6.74 -5.47
C LEU A 48 1.06 -5.94 -6.37
N ALA A 49 -0.18 -6.38 -6.57
CA ALA A 49 -1.18 -5.61 -7.31
C ALA A 49 -1.48 -4.25 -6.64
N CYS A 50 -1.55 -4.21 -5.31
CA CYS A 50 -1.74 -2.96 -4.58
C CYS A 50 -0.53 -2.03 -4.75
N VAL A 51 0.69 -2.57 -4.63
CA VAL A 51 1.95 -1.83 -4.84
C VAL A 51 2.02 -1.29 -6.26
N THR A 52 1.78 -2.13 -7.27
CA THR A 52 1.80 -1.73 -8.67
C THR A 52 0.77 -0.63 -8.94
N ALA A 53 -0.46 -0.77 -8.45
CA ALA A 53 -1.49 0.25 -8.64
C ALA A 53 -1.13 1.60 -8.01
N ALA A 54 -0.56 1.59 -6.79
CA ALA A 54 -0.16 2.81 -6.10
C ALA A 54 1.02 3.52 -6.80
N TYR A 55 2.12 2.81 -7.03
CA TYR A 55 3.32 3.41 -7.62
C TYR A 55 3.17 3.73 -9.11
N LEU A 56 2.25 3.08 -9.82
CA LEU A 56 1.91 3.48 -11.19
C LEU A 56 1.27 4.87 -11.22
N ALA A 57 0.43 5.19 -10.22
CA ALA A 57 -0.15 6.51 -10.09
C ALA A 57 0.93 7.56 -9.78
N ASP A 58 1.90 7.25 -8.90
CA ASP A 58 3.03 8.14 -8.58
C ASP A 58 3.89 8.43 -9.81
N VAL A 59 4.25 7.41 -10.59
CA VAL A 59 5.01 7.58 -11.84
C VAL A 59 4.22 8.41 -12.85
N PHE A 60 2.91 8.22 -12.95
CA PHE A 60 2.08 9.03 -13.85
C PHE A 60 1.98 10.49 -13.39
N VAL A 61 1.88 10.74 -12.08
CA VAL A 61 1.88 12.09 -11.49
C VAL A 61 3.20 12.82 -11.76
N ALA A 62 4.34 12.12 -11.71
CA ALA A 62 5.66 12.67 -12.01
C ALA A 62 5.79 13.17 -13.47
N LEU A 63 4.96 12.68 -14.41
CA LEU A 63 4.95 13.15 -15.80
C LEU A 63 4.31 14.54 -15.97
N GLY A 64 3.85 15.18 -14.89
CA GLY A 64 3.22 16.50 -14.92
C GLY A 64 1.90 16.57 -15.71
N PRO A 65 0.93 15.66 -15.48
CA PRO A 65 -0.34 15.68 -16.18
C PRO A 65 -1.15 16.94 -15.82
N GLY A 66 -2.11 17.30 -16.67
CA GLY A 66 -2.99 18.45 -16.41
C GLY A 66 -3.81 18.32 -15.12
N PRO A 67 -4.32 19.42 -14.53
CA PRO A 67 -4.92 19.43 -13.19
C PRO A 67 -6.07 18.44 -12.97
N GLN A 68 -6.94 18.26 -13.96
CA GLN A 68 -8.06 17.31 -13.88
C GLN A 68 -7.56 15.86 -13.87
N THR A 69 -6.60 15.54 -14.73
CA THR A 69 -5.98 14.22 -14.81
C THR A 69 -5.17 13.93 -13.55
N TYR A 70 -4.48 14.93 -13.00
CA TYR A 70 -3.75 14.84 -11.75
C TYR A 70 -4.67 14.40 -10.60
N GLU A 71 -5.80 15.09 -10.42
CA GLU A 71 -6.81 14.74 -9.42
C GLU A 71 -7.37 13.33 -9.62
N ALA A 72 -7.71 12.97 -10.86
CA ALA A 72 -8.23 11.65 -11.19
C ALA A 72 -7.21 10.54 -10.89
N THR A 73 -5.93 10.76 -11.19
CA THR A 73 -4.85 9.81 -10.89
C THR A 73 -4.66 9.63 -9.40
N LEU A 74 -4.68 10.72 -8.63
CA LEU A 74 -4.57 10.63 -7.17
C LEU A 74 -5.76 9.89 -6.53
N ARG A 75 -6.99 10.07 -7.06
CA ARG A 75 -8.14 9.25 -6.66
C ARG A 75 -7.96 7.78 -7.08
N LEU A 76 -7.39 7.52 -8.26
CA LEU A 76 -7.11 6.16 -8.73
C LEU A 76 -6.04 5.44 -7.89
N GLN A 77 -5.07 6.19 -7.34
CA GLN A 77 -4.04 5.66 -6.43
C GLN A 77 -4.66 4.92 -5.21
N TRP A 78 -5.88 5.31 -4.81
CA TRP A 78 -6.61 4.65 -3.74
C TRP A 78 -6.97 3.19 -4.02
N VAL A 79 -6.88 2.73 -5.28
CA VAL A 79 -6.95 1.29 -5.60
C VAL A 79 -5.83 0.53 -4.89
N GLY A 80 -4.62 1.07 -4.86
CA GLY A 80 -3.51 0.46 -4.12
C GLY A 80 -3.65 0.66 -2.61
N ILE A 81 -3.94 1.90 -2.21
CA ILE A 81 -4.01 2.29 -0.80
C ILE A 81 -5.12 1.54 -0.08
N ALA A 82 -6.37 1.56 -0.57
CA ALA A 82 -7.50 0.97 0.13
C ALA A 82 -7.37 -0.55 0.35
N PHE A 83 -6.70 -1.25 -0.58
CA PHE A 83 -6.60 -2.71 -0.59
C PHE A 83 -5.38 -3.26 0.12
N ILE A 84 -4.31 -2.46 0.34
CA ILE A 84 -3.08 -2.98 0.95
C ILE A 84 -3.30 -3.65 2.31
N PRO A 85 -4.16 -3.16 3.24
CA PRO A 85 -4.27 -3.78 4.56
C PRO A 85 -4.97 -5.14 4.49
N ALA A 86 -6.01 -5.27 3.64
CA ALA A 86 -6.66 -6.54 3.36
C ALA A 86 -5.70 -7.54 2.68
N ALA A 87 -4.88 -7.07 1.73
CA ALA A 87 -3.90 -7.91 1.04
C ALA A 87 -2.79 -8.41 1.98
N LEU A 88 -2.28 -7.56 2.87
CA LEU A 88 -1.30 -7.95 3.89
C LEU A 88 -1.87 -8.99 4.85
N LEU A 89 -3.11 -8.81 5.30
CA LEU A 89 -3.79 -9.82 6.13
C LEU A 89 -4.02 -11.13 5.37
N HIS A 90 -4.40 -11.07 4.09
CA HIS A 90 -4.54 -12.25 3.24
C HIS A 90 -3.22 -13.02 3.11
N LEU A 91 -2.10 -12.32 2.87
CA LEU A 91 -0.77 -12.92 2.81
C LEU A 91 -0.38 -13.54 4.15
N SER A 92 -0.61 -12.85 5.26
CA SER A 92 -0.31 -13.37 6.60
C SER A 92 -1.09 -14.64 6.96
N ASP A 93 -2.37 -14.74 6.57
CA ASP A 93 -3.19 -15.94 6.77
C ASP A 93 -2.69 -17.10 5.89
N ALA A 94 -2.30 -16.81 4.64
CA ALA A 94 -1.75 -17.81 3.74
C ALA A 94 -0.43 -18.39 4.30
N LEU A 95 0.44 -17.53 4.83
CA LEU A 95 1.70 -17.95 5.45
C LEU A 95 1.49 -18.73 6.75
N LEU A 96 0.53 -18.32 7.58
CA LEU A 96 0.22 -19.05 8.81
C LEU A 96 -0.39 -20.43 8.53
N ALA A 97 -1.05 -20.61 7.38
CA ALA A 97 -1.56 -21.91 6.97
C ALA A 97 -0.44 -22.90 6.57
N THR A 98 0.75 -22.44 6.17
CA THR A 98 1.87 -23.33 5.82
C THR A 98 2.53 -23.95 7.06
N THR A 99 2.30 -23.39 8.25
CA THR A 99 2.85 -23.90 9.52
C THR A 99 1.93 -24.90 10.23
N GLY A 100 1.08 -25.62 9.49
CA GLY A 100 0.17 -26.63 10.04
C GLY A 100 -1.08 -26.07 10.75
N LEU A 101 -1.41 -24.78 10.55
CA LEU A 101 -2.64 -24.16 11.07
C LEU A 101 -3.53 -23.65 9.94
N PRO A 102 -4.07 -24.56 9.10
CA PRO A 102 -5.01 -24.17 8.07
C PRO A 102 -6.25 -23.55 8.71
N SER A 103 -6.68 -22.42 8.15
CA SER A 103 -7.86 -21.69 8.61
C SER A 103 -9.13 -22.54 8.41
N ARG A 104 -9.84 -22.84 9.50
CA ARG A 104 -11.16 -23.51 9.50
C ARG A 104 -12.31 -22.57 9.05
N GLY A 105 -12.06 -21.71 8.06
CA GLY A 105 -13.04 -20.79 7.48
C GLY A 105 -13.15 -19.42 8.16
N ARG A 106 -13.00 -19.31 9.50
CA ARG A 106 -13.15 -18.02 10.21
C ARG A 106 -12.24 -16.91 9.66
N ARG A 107 -10.93 -17.16 9.53
CA ARG A 107 -10.00 -16.13 9.00
C ARG A 107 -10.24 -15.84 7.51
N ARG A 108 -10.69 -16.84 6.74
CA ARG A 108 -11.06 -16.64 5.33
C ARG A 108 -12.27 -15.72 5.20
N ARG A 109 -13.25 -15.80 6.11
CA ARG A 109 -14.37 -14.84 6.19
C ARG A 109 -13.88 -13.45 6.55
N VAL A 110 -13.00 -13.31 7.54
CA VAL A 110 -12.40 -12.02 7.93
C VAL A 110 -11.70 -11.36 6.74
N VAL A 111 -10.83 -12.08 6.03
CA VAL A 111 -10.15 -11.55 4.84
C VAL A 111 -11.15 -11.06 3.79
N ARG A 112 -12.22 -11.82 3.50
CA ARG A 112 -13.26 -11.38 2.55
C ARG A 112 -13.98 -10.11 3.02
N ILE A 113 -14.33 -10.03 4.30
CA ILE A 113 -14.97 -8.83 4.87
C ILE A 113 -14.04 -7.63 4.71
N LEU A 114 -12.73 -7.78 4.99
CA LEU A 114 -11.78 -6.68 4.85
C LEU A 114 -11.60 -6.24 3.40
N TYR A 115 -11.67 -7.15 2.42
CA TYR A 115 -11.73 -6.79 1.01
C TYR A 115 -13.01 -6.01 0.65
N LEU A 116 -14.17 -6.38 1.20
CA LEU A 116 -15.41 -5.62 1.00
C LEU A 116 -15.31 -4.22 1.63
N VAL A 117 -14.68 -4.12 2.81
CA VAL A 117 -14.38 -2.82 3.45
C VAL A 117 -13.42 -1.99 2.59
N SER A 118 -12.38 -2.60 2.01
CA SER A 118 -11.49 -1.92 1.05
C SER A 118 -12.24 -1.41 -0.18
N VAL A 119 -13.19 -2.18 -0.73
CA VAL A 119 -14.05 -1.73 -1.83
C VAL A 119 -14.87 -0.51 -1.40
N ALA A 120 -15.46 -0.53 -0.21
CA ALA A 120 -16.21 0.62 0.30
C ALA A 120 -15.33 1.88 0.42
N PHE A 121 -14.11 1.76 0.96
CA PHE A 121 -13.15 2.87 1.00
C PHE A 121 -12.74 3.34 -0.39
N LEU A 122 -12.51 2.43 -1.35
CA LEU A 122 -12.21 2.81 -2.73
C LEU A 122 -13.36 3.60 -3.36
N LEU A 123 -14.60 3.15 -3.20
CA LEU A 123 -15.78 3.86 -3.74
C LEU A 123 -15.93 5.23 -3.10
N LEU A 124 -15.71 5.35 -1.79
CA LEU A 124 -15.71 6.63 -1.09
C LEU A 124 -14.60 7.55 -1.62
N ALA A 125 -13.38 7.05 -1.81
CA ALA A 125 -12.27 7.82 -2.38
C ALA A 125 -12.53 8.29 -3.81
N ALA A 126 -13.14 7.43 -4.63
CA ALA A 126 -13.37 7.69 -6.04
C ALA A 126 -14.49 8.72 -6.24
N PHE A 127 -15.61 8.58 -5.54
CA PHE A 127 -16.84 9.32 -5.83
C PHE A 127 -17.18 10.43 -4.84
N THR A 128 -16.49 10.51 -3.69
CA THR A 128 -16.84 11.46 -2.63
C THR A 128 -15.63 12.16 -2.06
N ASP A 129 -15.83 13.35 -1.50
CA ASP A 129 -14.78 14.09 -0.81
C ASP A 129 -14.71 13.76 0.70
N VAL A 130 -15.47 12.75 1.13
CA VAL A 130 -15.61 12.35 2.55
C VAL A 130 -14.35 11.67 3.08
N LEU A 131 -13.69 10.88 2.22
CA LEU A 131 -12.43 10.23 2.58
C LEU A 131 -11.24 11.12 2.27
N VAL A 132 -11.30 11.84 1.15
CA VAL A 132 -10.21 12.68 0.67
C VAL A 132 -10.77 13.87 -0.08
N LEU A 133 -10.34 15.07 0.30
CA LEU A 133 -10.73 16.31 -0.37
C LEU A 133 -9.69 16.70 -1.41
N SER A 134 -10.10 17.01 -2.63
CA SER A 134 -9.21 17.68 -3.58
C SER A 134 -9.13 19.17 -3.25
N VAL A 135 -7.92 19.63 -2.94
CA VAL A 135 -7.65 21.05 -2.71
C VAL A 135 -6.81 21.57 -3.87
N ARG A 136 -7.23 22.70 -4.43
CA ARG A 136 -6.51 23.43 -5.47
C ARG A 136 -5.98 24.71 -4.89
N GLU A 137 -4.67 24.79 -4.68
CA GLU A 137 -3.98 26.01 -4.28
C GLU A 137 -3.06 26.45 -5.44
N GLY A 138 -3.53 27.43 -6.23
CA GLY A 138 -2.78 27.95 -7.37
C GLY A 138 -2.56 26.90 -8.47
N ARG A 139 -1.29 26.60 -8.78
CA ARG A 139 -0.88 25.61 -9.80
C ARG A 139 -0.76 24.18 -9.24
N GLN A 140 -0.96 24.00 -7.93
CA GLN A 140 -0.79 22.73 -7.25
C GLN A 140 -2.16 22.14 -6.89
N VAL A 141 -2.35 20.87 -7.26
CA VAL A 141 -3.52 20.08 -6.90
C VAL A 141 -3.05 19.03 -5.91
N GLY A 142 -3.67 18.97 -4.73
CA GLY A 142 -3.31 18.02 -3.68
C GLY A 142 -4.55 17.37 -3.08
N LEU A 143 -4.34 16.26 -2.37
CA LEU A 143 -5.37 15.57 -1.61
C LEU A 143 -5.22 15.87 -0.12
N ARG A 144 -6.29 16.26 0.55
CA ARG A 144 -6.36 16.44 2.02
C ARG A 144 -7.17 15.35 2.68
N ALA A 145 -6.81 15.03 3.93
CA ALA A 145 -7.56 14.09 4.76
C ALA A 145 -9.01 14.57 4.93
N GLY A 146 -9.96 13.75 4.51
CA GLY A 146 -11.37 13.94 4.85
C GLY A 146 -11.71 13.45 6.25
N PRO A 147 -12.92 13.76 6.74
CA PRO A 147 -13.37 13.34 8.07
C PRO A 147 -13.32 11.81 8.26
N LEU A 148 -13.51 11.03 7.20
CA LEU A 148 -13.48 9.56 7.28
C LEU A 148 -12.06 8.98 7.13
N PHE A 149 -11.06 9.80 6.80
CA PHE A 149 -9.67 9.35 6.65
C PHE A 149 -9.15 8.69 7.93
N MET A 150 -9.50 9.21 9.10
CA MET A 150 -9.06 8.68 10.39
C MET A 150 -9.61 7.26 10.65
N VAL A 151 -10.82 6.97 10.17
CA VAL A 151 -11.42 5.63 10.23
C VAL A 151 -10.65 4.66 9.33
N TYR A 152 -10.28 5.11 8.12
CA TYR A 152 -9.42 4.34 7.23
C TYR A 152 -8.03 4.10 7.86
N ALA A 153 -7.41 5.12 8.45
CA ALA A 153 -6.12 5.01 9.11
C ALA A 153 -6.17 4.00 10.28
N LEU A 154 -7.23 4.02 11.08
CA LEU A 154 -7.45 3.03 12.14
C LEU A 154 -7.59 1.61 11.57
N TYR A 155 -8.39 1.43 10.51
CA TYR A 155 -8.50 0.16 9.79
C TYR A 155 -7.14 -0.32 9.28
N PHE A 156 -6.37 0.57 8.66
CA PHE A 156 -5.04 0.30 8.13
C PHE A 156 -4.09 -0.19 9.23
N VAL A 157 -4.03 0.52 10.35
CA VAL A 157 -3.15 0.19 11.49
C VAL A 157 -3.55 -1.15 12.10
N ILE A 158 -4.84 -1.36 12.40
CA ILE A 158 -5.33 -2.61 13.00
C ILE A 158 -5.05 -3.80 12.09
N ALA A 159 -5.33 -3.67 10.79
CA ALA A 159 -5.11 -4.74 9.82
C ALA A 159 -3.62 -5.06 9.65
N THR A 160 -2.77 -4.04 9.54
CA THR A 160 -1.31 -4.20 9.37
C THR A 160 -0.68 -4.82 10.61
N ILE A 161 -1.04 -4.36 11.81
CA ILE A 161 -0.57 -4.97 13.08
C ILE A 161 -1.04 -6.43 13.17
N SER A 162 -2.31 -6.70 12.84
CA SER A 162 -2.84 -8.06 12.85
C SER A 162 -2.09 -8.98 11.88
N ALA A 163 -1.78 -8.50 10.68
CA ALA A 163 -0.98 -9.23 9.69
C ALA A 163 0.43 -9.53 10.23
N PHE A 164 1.08 -8.53 10.82
CA PHE A 164 2.41 -8.69 11.42
C PHE A 164 2.40 -9.73 12.55
N LEU A 165 1.42 -9.69 13.44
CA LEU A 165 1.27 -10.67 14.52
C LEU A 165 0.99 -12.09 14.01
N PHE A 166 0.27 -12.24 12.90
CA PHE A 166 0.03 -13.56 12.29
C PHE A 166 1.30 -14.15 11.68
N VAL A 167 2.10 -13.32 11.01
CA VAL A 167 3.41 -13.73 10.49
C VAL A 167 4.38 -14.06 11.62
N GLU A 168 4.38 -13.28 12.71
CA GLU A 168 5.19 -13.55 13.91
C GLU A 168 4.86 -14.93 14.49
N ARG A 169 3.56 -15.23 14.65
CA ARG A 169 3.09 -16.53 15.13
C ARG A 169 3.50 -17.67 14.20
N ALA A 170 3.48 -17.45 12.89
CA ALA A 170 3.96 -18.43 11.91
C ALA A 170 5.48 -18.63 12.04
N ARG A 171 6.25 -17.55 12.15
CA ARG A 171 7.72 -17.57 12.33
C ARG A 171 8.14 -18.37 13.56
N ARG A 172 7.47 -18.17 14.70
CA ARG A 172 7.75 -18.92 15.95
C ARG A 172 7.47 -20.42 15.81
N ARG A 173 6.59 -20.82 14.89
CA ARG A 173 6.25 -22.23 14.62
C ARG A 173 7.15 -22.90 13.60
N CYS A 174 8.05 -22.18 12.93
CA CYS A 174 9.00 -22.79 12.01
C CYS A 174 9.96 -23.73 12.77
N LEU A 175 10.07 -24.98 12.28
CA LEU A 175 10.87 -26.05 12.88
C LEU A 175 12.37 -25.85 12.68
N THR A 176 12.80 -25.41 11.49
CA THR A 176 14.22 -25.23 11.18
C THR A 176 14.64 -23.76 11.27
N ARG A 177 15.93 -23.54 11.56
CA ARG A 177 16.52 -22.19 11.61
C ARG A 177 16.41 -21.48 10.25
N GLY A 178 16.53 -22.22 9.14
CA GLY A 178 16.46 -21.67 7.79
C GLY A 178 15.09 -21.08 7.46
N THR A 179 13.99 -21.83 7.68
CA THR A 179 12.64 -21.32 7.42
C THR A 179 12.28 -20.17 8.35
N ARG A 180 12.75 -20.20 9.61
CA ARG A 180 12.54 -19.10 10.56
C ARG A 180 13.20 -17.79 10.10
N ARG A 181 14.42 -17.85 9.57
CA ARG A 181 15.12 -16.68 9.00
C ARG A 181 14.39 -16.12 7.79
N ARG A 182 14.03 -16.97 6.82
CA ARG A 182 13.27 -16.58 5.62
C ARG A 182 11.93 -15.93 5.97
N MET A 183 11.21 -16.50 6.93
CA MET A 183 9.95 -15.96 7.43
C MET A 183 10.14 -14.61 8.13
N GLY A 184 11.25 -14.41 8.85
CA GLY A 184 11.63 -13.13 9.44
C GLY A 184 11.92 -12.05 8.40
N TYR A 185 12.64 -12.38 7.33
CA TYR A 185 12.86 -11.44 6.22
C TYR A 185 11.54 -11.03 5.57
N LEU A 186 10.63 -11.98 5.36
CA LEU A 186 9.31 -11.71 4.81
C LEU A 186 8.46 -10.82 5.73
N GLN A 187 8.52 -11.05 7.04
CA GLN A 187 7.81 -10.25 8.04
C GLN A 187 8.22 -8.77 8.01
N ILE A 188 9.53 -8.49 7.88
CA ILE A 188 10.05 -7.13 7.77
C ILE A 188 9.67 -6.55 6.40
N ALA A 189 9.85 -7.31 5.32
CA ALA A 189 9.53 -6.86 3.96
C ALA A 189 8.04 -6.56 3.75
N MET A 190 7.13 -7.22 4.47
CA MET A 190 5.70 -6.93 4.42
C MET A 190 5.32 -5.55 5.00
N LEU A 191 6.19 -4.93 5.81
CA LEU A 191 5.96 -3.56 6.30
C LEU A 191 6.33 -2.50 5.25
N THR A 192 7.26 -2.82 4.35
CA THR A 192 7.71 -1.89 3.30
C THR A 192 6.56 -1.33 2.45
N PRO A 193 5.64 -2.14 1.88
CA PRO A 193 4.53 -1.59 1.11
C PRO A 193 3.48 -0.90 1.99
N ALA A 194 3.33 -1.29 3.27
CA ALA A 194 2.46 -0.58 4.20
C ALA A 194 2.96 0.86 4.40
N LEU A 195 4.26 1.01 4.66
CA LEU A 195 4.86 2.32 4.86
C LEU A 195 4.95 3.10 3.55
N GLY A 196 5.40 2.49 2.46
CA GLY A 196 5.66 3.18 1.20
C GLY A 196 4.40 3.67 0.46
N ILE A 197 3.26 3.00 0.64
CA ILE A 197 2.00 3.35 -0.05
C ILE A 197 1.11 4.25 0.82
N PHE A 198 1.37 4.36 2.12
CA PHE A 198 0.51 5.14 2.99
C PHE A 198 0.56 6.63 2.59
N PRO A 199 -0.59 7.29 2.38
CA PRO A 199 -0.62 8.64 1.85
C PRO A 199 -0.29 9.66 2.95
N PHE A 200 0.99 9.84 3.27
CA PHE A 200 1.44 10.78 4.29
C PHE A 200 1.15 12.24 3.93
N SER A 201 1.18 12.59 2.64
CA SER A 201 0.84 13.93 2.15
C SER A 201 -0.59 14.33 2.53
N VAL A 202 -1.51 13.37 2.57
CA VAL A 202 -2.92 13.61 2.95
C VAL A 202 -3.05 14.05 4.43
N LEU A 203 -2.09 13.67 5.28
CA LEU A 203 -2.02 14.09 6.69
C LEU A 203 -1.35 15.46 6.88
N LEU A 204 -0.58 15.92 5.89
CA LEU A 204 0.11 17.20 5.94
C LEU A 204 -0.77 18.30 5.33
N THR A 205 -0.72 19.50 5.91
CA THR A 205 -1.44 20.65 5.36
C THR A 205 -0.69 21.16 4.11
N PRO A 206 -1.35 21.39 2.95
CA PRO A 206 -0.85 22.18 1.84
C PRO A 206 -0.15 23.45 2.35
N GLY A 207 1.12 23.62 1.96
CA GLY A 207 2.01 24.67 2.45
C GLY A 207 3.01 24.22 3.52
N GLN A 208 2.73 23.21 4.34
CA GLN A 208 3.71 22.64 5.29
C GLN A 208 4.70 21.68 4.61
N GLU A 209 4.31 21.10 3.47
CA GLU A 209 5.20 20.26 2.64
C GLU A 209 6.31 21.10 1.98
N PHE A 210 6.08 22.42 1.84
CA PHE A 210 7.04 23.38 1.32
C PHE A 210 7.59 24.34 2.39
N SER A 211 7.02 24.40 3.60
CA SER A 211 7.51 25.33 4.66
C SER A 211 8.82 24.89 5.31
N VAL A 212 9.28 23.65 5.06
CA VAL A 212 10.65 23.25 5.42
C VAL A 212 11.67 23.93 4.51
N ASN A 213 11.26 24.51 3.37
CA ASN A 213 12.08 25.35 2.50
C ASN A 213 11.96 26.86 2.81
N ALA A 214 11.35 27.24 3.94
CA ALA A 214 11.18 28.65 4.34
C ALA A 214 11.88 29.00 5.68
N LEU A 215 12.80 28.15 6.15
CA LEU A 215 13.75 28.44 7.22
C LEU A 215 15.15 28.04 6.76
#